data_AF-A0A9J6GR76-F1
#
_entry.id   AF-A0A9J6GR76-F1
#
_cell.length_a   1.000
_cell.length_b   1.000
_cell.length_c   1.000
_cell.angle_alpha   90.00
_cell.angle_beta   90.00
_cell.angle_gamma   90.00
#
_symmetry.space_group_name_H-M   'P 1'
#
loop_
_entity.id
_entity.type
_entity.pdbx_description
1 polymer ?
#
loop_
_entity_poly.entity_id
_entity_poly.type
_entity_poly.pdbx_seq_one_letter_code
_entity_poly.pdbx_strand_id
1 'polypeptide(L)'
;MLLLCSGDVELNPGPNDKILADILESVRGLEAGQETILTELKGVKEKQAETDAQIKQLNDRVASLEASIASRSPGEISLPENSLQGINDQLQHITSRCDSAENRMRRSNLLFFGIEDDVNEDWEASEKKLIEFCEENLQITLHKPAV
;
A
#
# COMPACT_ATOMS: atom_id res chain seq x y z
N MET A 1 47.05 35.18 75.62
CA MET A 1 46.92 33.75 75.23
C MET A 1 46.47 33.66 73.78
N LEU A 2 47.37 33.91 72.83
CA LEU A 2 47.11 33.68 71.39
C LEU A 2 48.37 33.09 70.72
N LEU A 3 49.55 33.39 71.27
CA LEU A 3 50.84 32.87 70.82
C LEU A 3 51.06 31.36 71.12
N LEU A 4 50.43 30.81 72.16
CA LEU A 4 50.60 29.39 72.55
C LEU A 4 49.82 28.41 71.64
N CYS A 5 48.90 28.93 70.83
CA CYS A 5 48.19 28.16 69.81
C CYS A 5 48.84 28.31 68.43
N SER A 6 49.90 29.12 68.32
CA SER A 6 50.70 29.21 67.10
C SER A 6 51.67 28.04 67.13
N GLY A 7 51.36 26.99 66.38
CA GLY A 7 52.12 25.74 66.36
C GLY A 7 53.62 25.98 66.19
N ASP A 8 54.41 25.30 67.02
CA ASP A 8 55.86 25.32 66.95
C ASP A 8 56.32 24.76 65.59
N VAL A 9 56.93 25.62 64.78
CA VAL A 9 57.39 25.30 63.42
C VAL A 9 58.49 24.24 63.40
N GLU A 10 59.17 24.00 64.52
CA GLU A 10 60.21 22.97 64.66
C GLU A 10 59.61 21.57 64.93
N LEU A 11 58.46 21.49 65.61
CA LEU A 11 57.74 20.24 65.90
C LEU A 11 56.77 19.82 64.80
N ASN A 12 56.36 20.78 63.96
CA ASN A 12 55.57 20.55 62.75
C ASN A 12 56.25 21.25 61.57
N PRO A 13 57.44 20.78 61.16
CA PRO A 13 58.04 21.25 59.92
C PRO A 13 57.04 20.91 58.83
N GLY A 14 56.75 21.86 57.94
CA GLY A 14 55.84 21.64 56.83
C GLY A 14 56.20 20.37 56.03
N PRO A 15 55.30 19.90 55.15
CA PRO A 15 55.51 18.67 54.40
C PRO A 15 56.90 18.65 53.76
N ASN A 16 57.66 17.57 54.00
CA ASN A 16 59.01 17.45 53.46
C ASN A 16 58.99 17.42 51.92
N ASP A 17 60.13 17.65 51.28
CA ASP A 17 60.24 17.74 49.82
C ASP A 17 59.69 16.51 49.07
N LYS A 18 59.75 15.32 49.69
CA LYS A 18 59.20 14.08 49.13
C LYS A 18 57.67 14.07 49.16
N ILE A 19 57.07 14.47 50.29
CA ILE A 19 55.61 14.60 50.42
C ILE A 19 55.10 15.68 49.45
N LEU A 20 55.83 16.79 49.31
CA LEU A 20 55.48 17.85 48.38
C LEU A 20 55.55 17.36 46.92
N ALA A 21 56.56 16.57 46.56
CA ALA A 21 56.69 15.96 45.23
C ALA A 21 55.55 14.97 44.93
N ASP A 22 55.20 14.10 45.88
CA ASP A 22 54.11 13.12 45.73
C ASP A 22 52.75 13.83 45.58
N ILE A 23 52.52 14.92 46.31
CA ILE A 23 51.33 15.77 46.17
C ILE A 23 51.32 16.43 44.78
N LEU A 24 52.45 16.97 44.32
CA LEU A 24 52.55 17.62 43.00
C LEU A 24 52.28 16.64 41.86
N GLU A 25 52.78 15.41 41.96
CA GLU A 25 52.51 14.34 41.01
C GLU A 25 51.02 13.95 41.02
N SER A 26 50.44 13.80 42.20
CA SER A 26 49.01 13.51 42.36
C SER A 26 48.12 14.60 41.75
N VAL A 27 48.46 15.88 41.99
CA VAL A 27 47.73 17.04 41.44
C VAL A 27 47.82 17.06 39.92
N ARG A 28 49.00 16.82 39.34
CA ARG A 28 49.18 16.75 37.88
C ARG A 28 48.37 15.60 37.26
N GLY A 29 48.35 14.44 37.91
CA GLY A 29 47.51 13.31 37.48
C GLY A 29 46.02 13.65 37.52
N LEU A 30 45.60 14.41 38.54
CA LEU A 30 44.24 14.89 38.69
C LEU A 30 43.86 15.91 37.60
N GLU A 31 44.75 16.85 37.28
CA GLU A 31 44.58 17.82 36.20
C GLU A 31 44.42 17.11 34.84
N ALA A 32 45.29 16.15 34.53
CA ALA A 32 45.20 15.36 33.30
C ALA A 32 43.90 14.54 33.23
N GLY A 33 43.47 13.95 34.35
CA GLY A 33 42.20 13.25 34.46
C GLY A 33 41.00 14.18 34.23
N GLN A 34 41.03 15.38 34.81
CA GLN A 34 39.97 16.39 34.62
C GLN A 34 39.88 16.86 33.18
N GLU A 35 41.01 17.07 32.50
CA GLU A 35 41.04 17.44 31.08
C GLU A 35 40.42 16.34 30.19
N THR A 36 40.73 15.07 30.51
CA THR A 36 40.15 13.91 29.83
C THR A 36 38.63 13.85 30.03
N ILE A 37 38.17 13.97 31.28
CA ILE A 37 36.73 13.97 31.62
C ILE A 37 36.00 15.12 30.92
N LEU A 38 36.57 16.33 30.90
CA LEU A 38 36.00 17.48 30.21
C LEU A 38 35.84 17.23 28.70
N THR A 39 36.81 16.56 28.10
CA THR A 39 36.79 16.21 26.68
C THR A 39 35.70 15.18 26.39
N GLU A 40 35.61 14.13 27.21
CA GLU A 40 34.56 13.12 27.08
C GLU A 40 33.16 13.72 27.30
N LEU A 41 33.00 14.61 28.29
CA LEU A 41 31.74 15.31 28.55
C LEU A 41 31.28 16.15 27.37
N LYS A 42 32.21 16.84 26.69
CA LYS A 42 31.91 17.56 25.46
C LYS A 42 31.41 16.60 24.37
N GLY A 43 32.11 15.49 24.16
CA GLY A 43 31.72 14.49 23.17
C GLY A 43 30.35 13.84 23.47
N VAL A 44 30.04 13.58 24.74
CA VAL A 44 28.71 13.08 25.15
C VAL A 44 27.63 14.12 24.86
N LYS A 45 27.89 15.39 25.18
CA LYS A 45 26.94 16.49 24.94
C LYS A 45 26.66 16.67 23.45
N GLU A 46 27.67 16.56 22.60
CA GLU A 46 27.52 16.63 21.15
C GLU A 46 26.67 15.48 20.60
N LYS A 47 26.96 14.24 21.03
CA LYS A 47 26.16 13.05 20.64
C LYS A 47 24.71 13.15 21.13
N GLN A 48 24.50 13.72 22.32
CA GLN A 48 23.16 13.95 22.85
C GLN A 48 22.40 14.95 21.99
N ALA A 49 23.03 16.07 21.62
CA ALA A 49 22.42 17.06 20.73
C ALA A 49 22.08 16.48 19.35
N GLU A 50 22.94 15.62 18.80
CA GLU A 50 22.66 14.91 17.55
C GLU A 50 21.47 13.95 17.68
N THR A 51 21.42 13.18 18.77
CA THR A 51 20.33 12.23 19.05
C THR A 51 19.00 12.97 19.20
N ASP A 52 18.98 14.09 19.93
CA ASP A 52 17.79 14.93 20.10
C ASP A 52 17.29 15.48 18.75
N ALA A 53 18.22 15.87 17.86
CA ALA A 53 17.87 16.30 16.51
C ALA A 53 17.26 15.17 15.68
N GLN A 54 17.82 13.96 15.75
CA GLN A 54 17.27 12.78 15.06
C GLN A 54 15.89 12.38 15.59
N ILE A 55 15.68 12.42 16.90
CA ILE A 55 14.39 12.15 17.54
C ILE A 55 13.35 13.18 17.07
N LYS A 56 13.72 14.47 17.04
CA LYS A 56 12.83 15.52 16.53
C LYS A 56 12.43 15.25 15.07
N GLN A 57 13.40 14.93 14.22
CA GLN A 57 13.14 14.61 12.82
C GLN A 57 12.23 13.37 12.67
N LEU A 58 12.39 12.35 13.50
CA LEU A 58 11.52 11.17 13.52
C LEU A 58 10.10 11.54 13.94
N ASN A 59 9.93 12.34 14.98
CA ASN A 59 8.62 12.83 15.41
C ASN A 59 7.91 13.63 14.30
N ASP A 60 8.63 14.51 13.62
CA ASP A 60 8.07 15.29 12.50
C ASP A 60 7.62 14.37 11.34
N ARG A 61 8.41 13.33 11.04
CA ARG A 61 8.05 12.32 10.02
C ARG A 61 6.83 11.49 10.42
N VAL A 62 6.75 11.08 11.69
CA VAL A 62 5.59 10.34 12.22
C VAL A 62 4.34 11.21 12.15
N ALA A 63 4.41 12.46 12.61
CA ALA A 63 3.28 13.39 12.53
C ALA A 63 2.83 13.62 11.07
N SER A 64 3.77 13.73 10.12
CA SER A 64 3.44 13.83 8.69
C SER A 64 2.78 12.56 8.14
N LEU A 65 3.22 11.38 8.57
CA LEU A 65 2.62 10.10 8.15
C LEU A 65 1.22 9.94 8.75
N GLU A 66 1.04 10.26 10.03
CA GLU A 66 -0.25 10.24 10.70
C GLU A 66 -1.23 11.21 10.02
N ALA A 67 -0.80 12.43 9.68
CA ALA A 67 -1.61 13.37 8.93
C ALA A 67 -1.96 12.84 7.53
N SER A 68 -1.01 12.19 6.84
CA SER A 68 -1.25 11.59 5.52
C SER A 68 -2.25 10.43 5.60
N ILE A 69 -2.15 9.59 6.63
CA ILE A 69 -3.06 8.47 6.87
C ILE A 69 -4.44 8.99 7.28
N ALA A 70 -4.52 10.01 8.14
CA ALA A 70 -5.79 10.62 8.52
C ALA A 70 -6.48 11.33 7.33
N SER A 71 -5.70 11.91 6.41
CA SER A 71 -6.23 12.53 5.19
C SER A 71 -6.77 11.51 4.18
N ARG A 72 -6.24 10.28 4.21
CA ARG A 72 -6.82 9.15 3.49
C ARG A 72 -8.06 8.70 4.25
N SER A 73 -9.21 9.20 3.82
CA SER A 73 -10.49 8.75 4.36
C SER A 73 -10.56 7.21 4.28
N PRO A 74 -11.15 6.52 5.27
CA PRO A 74 -11.35 5.07 5.22
C PRO A 74 -12.13 4.59 3.98
N GLY A 75 -12.74 5.52 3.22
CA GLY A 75 -13.42 5.25 1.96
C GLY A 75 -12.52 5.15 0.72
N GLU A 76 -11.25 5.56 0.75
CA GLU A 76 -10.37 5.43 -0.43
C GLU A 76 -9.78 4.02 -0.61
N ILE A 77 -9.71 3.24 0.48
CA ILE A 77 -9.30 1.82 0.42
C ILE A 77 -10.49 0.92 0.08
N SER A 78 -11.73 1.36 0.35
CA SER A 78 -12.90 0.76 -0.26
C SER A 78 -13.06 1.31 -1.68
N LEU A 79 -12.45 0.66 -2.66
CA LEU A 79 -12.96 0.73 -4.04
C LEU A 79 -14.48 0.61 -3.96
N PRO A 80 -15.25 1.46 -4.67
CA PRO A 80 -16.64 1.68 -4.32
C PRO A 80 -17.36 0.37 -4.56
N GLU A 81 -17.73 -0.33 -3.50
CA GLU A 81 -18.56 -1.54 -3.55
C GLU A 81 -19.77 -1.28 -4.45
N ASN A 82 -20.29 -0.05 -4.38
CA ASN A 82 -21.35 0.47 -5.24
C ASN A 82 -21.00 0.51 -6.74
N SER A 83 -19.75 0.81 -7.10
CA SER A 83 -19.30 0.79 -8.50
C SER A 83 -19.09 -0.63 -9.01
N LEU A 84 -18.58 -1.54 -8.18
CA LEU A 84 -18.49 -2.96 -8.54
C LEU A 84 -19.87 -3.59 -8.67
N GLN A 85 -20.79 -3.27 -7.77
CA GLN A 85 -22.20 -3.66 -7.85
C GLN A 85 -22.84 -3.15 -9.15
N GLY A 86 -22.65 -1.87 -9.47
CA GLY A 86 -23.19 -1.27 -10.69
C GLY A 86 -22.63 -1.89 -11.97
N ILE A 87 -21.33 -2.24 -12.00
CA ILE A 87 -20.72 -2.95 -13.13
C ILE A 87 -21.30 -4.37 -13.25
N ASN A 88 -21.48 -5.07 -12.14
CA ASN A 88 -22.07 -6.40 -12.13
C ASN A 88 -23.53 -6.38 -12.63
N ASP A 89 -24.32 -5.41 -12.20
CA ASP A 89 -25.70 -5.24 -12.65
C ASP A 89 -25.77 -4.92 -14.16
N GLN A 90 -24.86 -4.09 -14.66
CA GLN A 90 -24.74 -3.81 -16.09
C GLN A 90 -24.36 -5.06 -16.89
N LEU A 91 -23.43 -5.87 -16.39
CA LEU A 91 -23.06 -7.14 -17.03
C LEU A 91 -24.22 -8.11 -17.07
N GLN A 92 -24.95 -8.30 -15.96
CA GLN A 92 -26.12 -9.16 -15.92
C GLN A 92 -27.21 -8.70 -16.90
N HIS A 93 -27.45 -7.39 -16.99
CA HIS A 93 -28.41 -6.83 -17.93
C HIS A 93 -27.99 -7.05 -19.39
N ILE A 94 -26.70 -6.91 -19.72
CA ILE A 94 -26.19 -7.19 -21.06
C ILE A 94 -26.36 -8.67 -21.40
N THR A 95 -25.96 -9.58 -20.51
CA THR A 95 -26.11 -11.02 -20.71
C THR A 95 -27.57 -11.41 -20.96
N SER A 96 -28.50 -10.91 -20.14
CA SER A 96 -29.93 -11.18 -20.31
C SER A 96 -30.48 -10.68 -21.66
N ARG A 97 -29.99 -9.53 -22.14
CA ARG A 97 -30.36 -9.01 -23.46
C ARG A 97 -29.81 -9.86 -24.59
N CYS A 98 -28.56 -10.33 -24.49
CA CYS A 98 -27.97 -11.25 -25.47
C CYS A 98 -28.77 -12.56 -25.52
N ASP A 99 -29.04 -13.19 -24.37
CA ASP A 99 -29.83 -14.41 -24.29
C ASP A 99 -31.23 -14.24 -24.91
N SER A 100 -31.88 -13.12 -24.62
CA SER A 100 -33.20 -12.80 -25.17
C SER A 100 -33.15 -12.58 -26.68
N ALA A 101 -32.11 -11.92 -27.19
CA ALA A 101 -31.91 -11.69 -28.61
C ALA A 101 -31.64 -13.01 -29.35
N GLU A 102 -30.75 -13.84 -28.83
CA GLU A 102 -30.46 -15.16 -29.40
C GLU A 102 -31.70 -16.05 -29.41
N ASN A 103 -32.44 -16.09 -28.30
CA ASN A 103 -33.67 -16.88 -28.23
C ASN A 103 -34.74 -16.37 -29.20
N ARG A 104 -34.86 -15.05 -29.39
CA ARG A 104 -35.75 -14.47 -30.40
C ARG A 104 -35.30 -14.83 -31.81
N MET A 105 -34.01 -14.79 -32.11
CA MET A 105 -33.48 -15.22 -33.41
C MET A 105 -33.78 -16.69 -33.68
N ARG A 106 -33.60 -17.58 -32.68
CA ARG A 106 -33.99 -19.00 -32.81
C ARG A 106 -35.49 -19.17 -33.05
N ARG A 107 -36.34 -18.42 -32.34
CA ARG A 107 -37.80 -18.46 -32.49
C ARG A 107 -38.29 -17.89 -33.82
N SER A 108 -37.56 -16.95 -34.40
CA SER A 108 -37.87 -16.35 -35.70
C SER A 108 -37.32 -17.14 -36.88
N ASN A 109 -36.53 -18.19 -36.64
CA ASN A 109 -36.08 -19.12 -37.66
C ASN A 109 -37.01 -20.33 -37.69
N LEU A 110 -37.70 -20.54 -38.81
CA LEU A 110 -38.44 -21.77 -39.07
C LEU A 110 -37.46 -22.81 -39.61
N LEU A 111 -37.26 -23.90 -38.87
CA LEU A 111 -36.36 -24.98 -39.25
C LEU A 111 -37.18 -26.20 -39.67
N PHE A 112 -36.92 -26.71 -40.87
CA PHE A 112 -37.50 -27.95 -41.37
C PHE A 112 -36.45 -29.06 -41.25
N PHE A 113 -36.83 -30.18 -40.63
CA PHE A 113 -35.97 -31.35 -40.48
C PHE A 113 -36.54 -32.52 -41.28
N GLY A 114 -35.66 -33.37 -41.83
CA GLY A 114 -36.06 -34.57 -42.55
C GLY A 114 -36.35 -34.38 -44.05
N ILE A 115 -35.92 -33.24 -44.61
CA ILE A 115 -35.91 -33.00 -46.05
C ILE A 115 -34.48 -33.24 -46.53
N GLU A 116 -34.31 -34.11 -47.52
CA GLU A 116 -32.99 -34.44 -48.07
C GLU A 116 -32.51 -33.32 -49.00
N ASP A 117 -31.33 -32.78 -48.70
CA ASP A 117 -30.66 -31.78 -49.53
C ASP A 117 -29.96 -32.44 -50.72
N ASP A 118 -30.07 -31.84 -51.90
CA ASP A 118 -29.32 -32.28 -53.08
C ASP A 118 -27.89 -31.73 -53.08
N VAL A 119 -26.95 -32.49 -53.67
CA VAL A 119 -25.50 -32.20 -53.63
C VAL A 119 -25.11 -30.84 -54.27
N ASN A 120 -25.97 -30.24 -55.09
CA ASN A 120 -25.76 -28.92 -55.71
C ASN A 120 -27.06 -28.10 -55.69
N GLU A 121 -27.74 -28.06 -54.55
CA GLU A 121 -29.00 -27.35 -54.43
C GLU A 121 -28.80 -25.83 -54.31
N ASP A 122 -29.37 -25.08 -55.26
CA ASP A 122 -29.44 -23.62 -55.19
C ASP A 122 -30.59 -23.19 -54.26
N TRP A 123 -30.46 -22.00 -53.66
CA TRP A 123 -31.45 -21.44 -52.73
C TRP A 123 -32.90 -21.49 -53.27
N GLU A 124 -33.10 -21.19 -54.56
CA GLU A 124 -34.43 -21.21 -55.18
C GLU A 124 -35.02 -22.63 -55.26
N ALA A 125 -34.17 -23.65 -55.44
CA ALA A 125 -34.59 -25.05 -55.45
C ALA A 125 -35.02 -25.49 -54.05
N SER A 126 -34.25 -25.11 -53.01
CA SER A 126 -34.60 -25.39 -51.61
C SER A 126 -35.86 -24.67 -51.16
N GLU A 127 -36.01 -23.38 -51.51
CA GLU A 127 -37.21 -22.61 -51.22
C GLU A 127 -38.45 -23.30 -51.82
N LYS A 128 -38.36 -23.75 -53.06
CA LYS A 128 -39.46 -24.46 -53.72
C LYS A 128 -39.81 -25.80 -53.05
N LYS A 129 -38.81 -26.63 -52.72
CA LYS A 129 -39.04 -27.90 -52.00
C LYS A 129 -39.75 -27.67 -50.66
N LEU A 130 -39.35 -26.63 -49.92
CA LEU A 130 -39.97 -26.28 -48.64
C LEU A 130 -41.43 -25.83 -48.81
N ILE A 131 -41.72 -25.04 -49.84
CA ILE A 131 -43.10 -24.58 -50.14
C ILE A 131 -43.98 -25.78 -50.48
N GLU A 132 -43.52 -26.66 -51.38
CA GLU A 132 -44.24 -27.88 -51.77
C GLU A 132 -44.48 -28.79 -50.56
N PHE A 133 -43.46 -29.01 -49.72
CA PHE A 133 -43.59 -29.79 -48.49
C PHE A 133 -44.65 -29.21 -47.54
N CYS A 134 -44.69 -27.89 -47.36
CA CYS A 134 -45.67 -27.21 -46.52
C CYS A 134 -47.09 -27.33 -47.07
N GLU A 135 -47.27 -27.23 -48.38
CA GLU A 135 -48.58 -27.37 -49.02
C GLU A 135 -49.12 -28.79 -48.90
N GLU A 136 -48.27 -29.80 -49.13
CA GLU A 136 -48.68 -31.20 -49.12
C GLU A 136 -48.93 -31.76 -47.72
N ASN A 137 -48.05 -31.46 -46.76
CA ASN A 137 -48.06 -32.09 -45.44
C ASN A 137 -48.73 -31.23 -44.36
N LEU A 138 -48.65 -29.91 -44.48
CA LEU A 138 -49.19 -28.98 -43.48
C LEU A 138 -50.46 -28.27 -43.97
N GLN A 139 -50.82 -28.39 -45.26
CA GLN A 139 -51.95 -27.70 -45.88
C GLN A 139 -51.87 -26.17 -45.75
N ILE A 140 -50.64 -25.63 -45.76
CA ILE A 140 -50.37 -24.19 -45.66
C ILE A 140 -49.76 -23.71 -46.97
N THR A 141 -50.38 -22.71 -47.59
CA THR A 141 -49.84 -22.03 -48.78
C THR A 141 -48.90 -20.91 -48.35
N LEU A 142 -47.62 -21.02 -48.72
CA LEU A 142 -46.61 -20.00 -48.43
C LEU A 142 -46.43 -19.12 -49.67
N HIS A 143 -46.73 -17.83 -49.53
CA HIS A 143 -46.50 -16.84 -50.59
C HIS A 143 -45.21 -16.07 -50.33
N LYS A 144 -44.38 -15.92 -51.37
CA LYS A 144 -43.21 -15.05 -51.31
C LYS A 144 -43.68 -13.61 -51.05
N PRO A 145 -43.18 -12.93 -50.01
CA PRO A 145 -43.55 -11.54 -49.76
C PRO A 145 -43.11 -10.68 -50.95
N ALA A 146 -44.02 -9.87 -51.49
CA ALA A 146 -43.68 -8.88 -52.49
C ALA A 146 -42.74 -7.85 -51.84
N VAL A 147 -41.55 -7.68 -52.45
CA VAL A 147 -40.54 -6.69 -52.04
C VAL A 147 -41.06 -5.28 -52.26
#